data_AF-A0A1M7FK69-F1
#
_entry.id   AF-A0A1M7FK69-F1
#
_cell.length_a   1.000
_cell.length_b   1.000
_cell.length_c   1.000
_cell.angle_alpha   90.00
_cell.angle_beta   90.00
_cell.angle_gamma   90.00
#
_symmetry.space_group_name_H-M   'P 1'
#
loop_
_entity.id
_entity.type
_entity.pdbx_description
1 polymer ?
#
loop_
_entity_poly.entity_id
_entity_poly.type
_entity_poly.pdbx_seq_one_letter_code
_entity_poly.pdbx_strand_id
1 'polypeptide(L)'
;MNTYADNNKENKKQQTPSAIHKKDNRDTALPVTDSHLSSVAAQLQLQEIANNSPQVKQAFQLQAIANAHAALPIQKKDLITTQSVFQLQKLERGKLNVVGEHHSESNQRRGQEIDIAEREVGGEYWTENNFRIRETKSPGENAVRDTTGDPRILGDALYLRIVESIQYVYEAKNNFEKEWKHWTTQNLNKEELPILKGELQPLLVICKNHTLEANKLAKAYMYNEEFKTLPEFVSDQIVQMYKLLPETEKLFLILVETWKSYTLEQLILKKFLSSFNVFGSNIDILNIYAAQIGGASRTDTSKLRSYEMDNAADFAHDRIGVWKIGFDHVKDIKEDMQHNDTKNYILINREEFNHEYKELPILVEDQMVKQK
;
A
#
# COMPACT_ATOMS: atom_id res chain seq x y z
N MET A 1 -53.49 41.58 14.38
CA MET A 1 -52.98 42.82 13.76
C MET A 1 -51.79 42.45 12.90
N ASN A 2 -51.64 43.04 11.70
CA ASN A 2 -50.46 42.95 10.80
C ASN A 2 -50.06 41.50 10.40
N THR A 3 -50.50 40.84 9.32
CA THR A 3 -51.06 41.17 7.98
C THR A 3 -50.09 41.73 6.91
N TYR A 4 -50.23 41.19 5.69
CA TYR A 4 -49.56 41.47 4.40
C TYR A 4 -48.13 40.85 4.21
N ALA A 5 -47.77 40.30 3.04
CA ALA A 5 -48.60 39.84 1.90
C ALA A 5 -47.84 38.89 0.94
N ASP A 6 -48.60 38.07 0.22
CA ASP A 6 -48.22 37.31 -0.98
C ASP A 6 -48.31 38.20 -2.26
N ASN A 7 -47.59 37.87 -3.34
CA ASN A 7 -47.89 38.34 -4.69
C ASN A 7 -47.17 37.53 -5.80
N ASN A 8 -47.96 36.82 -6.61
CA ASN A 8 -47.55 36.13 -7.83
C ASN A 8 -47.28 37.09 -9.01
N LYS A 9 -46.53 36.63 -10.04
CA LYS A 9 -46.96 36.70 -11.45
C LYS A 9 -46.10 35.93 -12.46
N GLU A 10 -46.76 35.16 -13.33
CA GLU A 10 -46.20 34.66 -14.59
C GLU A 10 -46.25 35.73 -15.71
N ASN A 11 -45.47 35.54 -16.79
CA ASN A 11 -45.90 35.32 -18.20
C ASN A 11 -44.67 35.43 -19.14
N LYS A 12 -44.27 34.41 -19.91
CA LYS A 12 -44.80 33.86 -21.20
C LYS A 12 -44.31 34.58 -22.47
N LYS A 13 -43.55 33.84 -23.31
CA LYS A 13 -43.41 34.00 -24.79
C LYS A 13 -42.69 35.30 -25.25
N GLN A 14 -42.18 35.51 -26.48
CA GLN A 14 -41.90 34.74 -27.72
C GLN A 14 -40.72 35.48 -28.46
N GLN A 15 -40.02 35.07 -29.53
CA GLN A 15 -40.10 33.98 -30.53
C GLN A 15 -38.71 33.81 -31.23
N THR A 16 -38.52 32.78 -32.06
CA THR A 16 -37.41 32.69 -33.05
C THR A 16 -37.70 33.47 -34.35
N PRO A 17 -36.65 33.79 -35.13
CA PRO A 17 -36.61 33.34 -36.52
C PRO A 17 -35.27 32.68 -36.93
N SER A 18 -35.28 31.95 -38.04
CA SER A 18 -34.12 31.20 -38.58
C SER A 18 -33.28 32.03 -39.57
N ALA A 19 -32.00 31.70 -39.71
CA ALA A 19 -31.17 32.08 -40.85
C ALA A 19 -30.37 30.87 -41.35
N ILE A 20 -30.39 30.62 -42.65
CA ILE A 20 -29.66 29.52 -43.32
C ILE A 20 -28.33 30.07 -43.84
N HIS A 21 -27.21 29.42 -43.53
CA HIS A 21 -25.95 29.65 -44.23
C HIS A 21 -25.26 28.35 -44.64
N LYS A 22 -24.37 28.47 -45.63
CA LYS A 22 -23.96 27.36 -46.50
C LYS A 22 -22.79 26.55 -45.96
N LYS A 23 -22.89 25.24 -46.20
CA LYS A 23 -21.81 24.28 -46.41
C LYS A 23 -20.56 24.92 -47.03
N ASP A 24 -19.39 24.65 -46.44
CA ASP A 24 -18.11 24.67 -47.15
C ASP A 24 -17.19 23.56 -46.61
N ASN A 25 -16.40 22.94 -47.48
CA ASN A 25 -15.52 21.82 -47.14
C ASN A 25 -14.06 22.31 -47.07
N ARG A 26 -13.39 22.17 -45.93
CA ARG A 26 -11.93 22.22 -45.84
C ARG A 26 -11.36 21.20 -44.87
N ASP A 27 -10.67 20.21 -45.43
CA ASP A 27 -9.77 19.35 -44.69
C ASP A 27 -8.71 20.20 -43.98
N THR A 28 -8.82 20.27 -42.66
CA THR A 28 -7.92 21.07 -41.82
C THR A 28 -6.98 20.11 -41.12
N ALA A 29 -5.80 19.90 -41.71
CA ALA A 29 -4.76 19.09 -41.10
C ALA A 29 -4.36 19.68 -39.74
N LEU A 30 -4.53 18.91 -38.67
CA LEU A 30 -4.13 19.32 -37.33
C LEU A 30 -2.61 19.39 -37.24
N PRO A 31 -2.01 20.54 -36.88
CA PRO A 31 -0.58 20.59 -36.59
C PRO A 31 -0.32 19.86 -35.27
N VAL A 32 0.35 18.70 -35.34
CA VAL A 32 0.90 18.04 -34.16
C VAL A 32 2.09 18.89 -33.68
N THR A 33 1.84 19.75 -32.70
CA THR A 33 2.89 20.56 -32.08
C THR A 33 3.68 19.72 -31.08
N ASP A 34 4.98 19.61 -31.30
CA ASP A 34 5.89 18.85 -30.46
C ASP A 34 6.07 19.54 -29.08
N SER A 35 5.32 19.08 -28.08
CA SER A 35 5.36 19.60 -26.70
C SER A 35 6.38 18.86 -25.81
N HIS A 36 7.10 17.89 -26.37
CA HIS A 36 7.88 16.89 -25.63
C HIS A 36 9.15 17.40 -24.92
N LEU A 37 9.59 18.62 -25.20
CA LEU A 37 10.80 19.22 -24.60
C LEU A 37 10.55 19.88 -23.22
N SER A 38 9.29 20.15 -22.85
CA SER A 38 8.97 20.87 -21.60
C SER A 38 9.07 19.98 -20.34
N SER A 39 8.74 18.69 -20.47
CA SER A 39 8.63 17.78 -19.32
C SER A 39 9.97 17.50 -18.63
N VAL A 40 11.04 17.30 -19.40
CA VAL A 40 12.38 16.95 -18.86
C VAL A 40 12.94 18.08 -17.98
N ALA A 41 12.77 19.33 -18.39
CA ALA A 41 13.22 20.49 -17.60
C ALA A 41 12.44 20.61 -16.28
N ALA A 42 11.11 20.46 -16.32
CA ALA A 42 10.27 20.46 -15.13
C ALA A 42 10.58 19.28 -14.19
N GLN A 43 10.84 18.09 -14.74
CA GLN A 43 11.17 16.89 -13.96
C GLN A 43 12.54 17.01 -13.27
N LEU A 44 13.55 17.55 -13.95
CA LEU A 44 14.86 17.85 -13.35
C LEU A 44 14.74 18.88 -12.23
N GLN A 45 13.96 19.95 -12.43
CA GLN A 45 13.75 20.98 -11.42
C GLN A 45 13.01 20.44 -10.17
N LEU A 46 12.01 19.58 -10.35
CA LEU A 46 11.34 18.90 -9.25
C LEU A 46 12.28 17.94 -8.49
N GLN A 47 13.15 17.21 -9.20
CA GLN A 47 14.16 16.35 -8.58
C GLN A 47 15.18 17.17 -7.77
N GLU A 48 15.62 18.33 -8.28
CA GLU A 48 16.57 19.20 -7.57
C GLU A 48 15.96 19.82 -6.31
N ILE A 49 14.67 20.19 -6.34
CA ILE A 49 13.91 20.64 -5.17
C ILE A 49 13.77 19.52 -4.14
N ALA A 50 13.39 18.31 -4.56
CA ALA A 50 13.27 17.14 -3.67
C ALA A 50 14.61 16.84 -2.98
N ASN A 51 15.70 16.73 -3.75
CA ASN A 51 17.05 16.43 -3.26
C ASN A 51 17.57 17.47 -2.24
N ASN A 52 17.13 18.73 -2.35
CA ASN A 52 17.55 19.81 -1.46
C ASN A 52 16.66 20.03 -0.23
N SER A 53 15.54 19.31 -0.11
CA SER A 53 14.60 19.47 1.01
C SER A 53 15.25 19.18 2.39
N PRO A 54 14.83 19.87 3.47
CA PRO A 54 15.23 19.54 4.84
C PRO A 54 14.94 18.08 5.21
N GLN A 55 13.84 17.52 4.70
CA GLN A 55 13.40 16.14 4.95
C GLN A 55 14.34 15.12 4.32
N VAL A 56 14.78 15.32 3.07
CA VAL A 56 15.79 14.45 2.44
C VAL A 56 17.14 14.53 3.19
N LYS A 57 17.50 15.71 3.71
CA LYS A 57 18.68 15.86 4.57
C LYS A 57 18.55 15.09 5.90
N GLN A 58 17.37 15.08 6.50
CA GLN A 58 17.07 14.28 7.69
C GLN A 58 17.08 12.77 7.40
N ALA A 59 16.54 12.33 6.25
CA ALA A 59 16.62 10.93 5.82
C ALA A 59 18.07 10.49 5.56
N PHE A 60 18.88 11.31 4.90
CA PHE A 60 20.33 11.06 4.76
C PHE A 60 21.06 11.02 6.11
N GLN A 61 20.63 11.81 7.09
CA GLN A 61 21.19 11.79 8.45
C GLN A 61 20.84 10.48 9.19
N LEU A 62 19.61 9.99 9.08
CA LEU A 62 19.20 8.67 9.60
C LEU A 62 19.97 7.53 8.91
N GLN A 63 20.11 7.57 7.58
CA GLN A 63 20.90 6.59 6.83
C GLN A 63 22.40 6.63 7.23
N ALA A 64 22.95 7.81 7.47
CA ALA A 64 24.34 7.97 7.93
C ALA A 64 24.54 7.38 9.34
N ILE A 65 23.55 7.52 10.23
CA ILE A 65 23.55 6.89 11.56
C ILE A 65 23.51 5.36 11.40
N ALA A 66 22.58 4.81 10.63
CA ALA A 66 22.48 3.37 10.39
C ALA A 66 23.79 2.79 9.80
N ASN A 67 24.37 3.46 8.81
CA ASN A 67 25.65 3.06 8.20
C ASN A 67 26.82 3.16 9.19
N ALA A 68 26.82 4.12 10.12
CA ALA A 68 27.84 4.23 11.16
C ALA A 68 27.75 3.10 12.19
N HIS A 69 26.54 2.65 12.55
CA HIS A 69 26.36 1.47 13.41
C HIS A 69 26.86 0.18 12.73
N ALA A 70 26.65 0.04 11.42
CA ALA A 70 27.18 -1.09 10.64
C ALA A 70 28.72 -1.11 10.53
N ALA A 71 29.41 -0.01 10.84
CA ALA A 71 30.87 0.10 10.77
C ALA A 71 31.60 -0.30 12.07
N LEU A 72 30.87 -0.65 13.15
CA LEU A 72 31.48 -1.11 14.39
C LEU A 72 32.10 -2.51 14.21
N PRO A 73 33.37 -2.73 14.59
CA PRO A 73 34.03 -4.01 14.39
C PRO A 73 33.41 -5.08 15.29
N ILE A 74 32.67 -6.01 14.67
CA ILE A 74 32.05 -7.16 15.33
C ILE A 74 33.14 -8.01 15.98
N GLN A 75 33.34 -7.83 17.28
CA GLN A 75 34.22 -8.69 18.07
C GLN A 75 33.61 -10.09 18.10
N LYS A 76 34.22 -11.03 17.39
CA LYS A 76 33.89 -12.46 17.46
C LYS A 76 34.28 -12.99 18.83
N LYS A 77 33.41 -12.76 19.81
CA LYS A 77 33.44 -13.41 21.11
C LYS A 77 32.88 -14.82 20.92
N ASP A 78 33.68 -15.84 21.20
CA ASP A 78 33.31 -17.23 20.91
C ASP A 78 31.97 -17.59 21.55
N LEU A 79 30.97 -17.81 20.70
CA LEU A 79 29.61 -18.07 21.13
C LEU A 79 29.53 -19.51 21.62
N ILE A 80 29.77 -19.71 22.92
CA ILE A 80 29.46 -20.97 23.60
C ILE A 80 27.95 -21.15 23.47
N THR A 81 27.53 -21.99 22.53
CA THR A 81 26.13 -22.30 22.26
C THR A 81 25.57 -23.16 23.39
N THR A 82 25.35 -22.56 24.55
CA THR A 82 24.31 -23.03 25.45
C THR A 82 23.03 -23.12 24.63
N GLN A 83 22.44 -24.31 24.58
CA GLN A 83 21.09 -24.46 24.06
C GLN A 83 20.17 -23.75 25.06
N SER A 84 19.96 -22.45 24.85
CA SER A 84 18.91 -21.70 25.50
C SER A 84 17.62 -22.48 25.26
N VAL A 85 16.97 -22.88 26.35
CA VAL A 85 15.66 -23.51 26.27
C VAL A 85 14.71 -22.39 25.87
N PHE A 86 14.55 -22.20 24.55
CA PHE A 86 13.65 -21.21 23.97
C PHE A 86 12.23 -21.52 24.43
N GLN A 87 11.84 -20.91 25.54
CA GLN A 87 10.47 -20.93 26.03
C GLN A 87 9.63 -20.16 25.03
N LEU A 88 8.86 -20.91 24.24
CA LEU A 88 7.96 -20.35 23.23
C LEU A 88 6.96 -19.41 23.90
N GLN A 89 6.74 -18.26 23.27
CA GLN A 89 5.83 -17.25 23.80
C GLN A 89 4.40 -17.63 23.43
N LYS A 90 3.56 -17.79 24.45
CA LYS A 90 2.13 -18.13 24.31
C LYS A 90 1.27 -16.90 24.54
N LEU A 91 -0.03 -17.02 24.24
CA LEU A 91 -1.00 -15.97 24.54
C LEU A 91 -1.07 -15.70 26.05
N GLU A 92 -1.15 -14.43 26.44
CA GLU A 92 -1.44 -14.02 27.81
C GLU A 92 -2.85 -13.42 27.94
N ARG A 93 -3.58 -13.89 28.95
CA ARG A 93 -4.96 -13.49 29.21
C ARG A 93 -5.05 -12.07 29.77
N GLY A 94 -5.97 -11.27 29.22
CA GLY A 94 -6.19 -9.90 29.70
C GLY A 94 -5.16 -8.87 29.21
N LYS A 95 -4.50 -9.14 28.08
CA LYS A 95 -3.55 -8.23 27.40
C LYS A 95 -3.83 -8.13 25.90
N LEU A 96 -3.21 -7.14 25.25
CA LEU A 96 -3.02 -7.16 23.81
C LEU A 96 -1.98 -8.21 23.43
N ASN A 97 -2.34 -9.12 22.52
CA ASN A 97 -1.46 -10.12 21.95
C ASN A 97 -1.30 -9.85 20.44
N VAL A 98 -0.13 -9.35 20.03
CA VAL A 98 0.26 -9.13 18.63
C VAL A 98 0.88 -10.42 18.11
N VAL A 99 0.25 -11.03 17.10
CA VAL A 99 0.59 -12.40 16.67
C VAL A 99 0.78 -12.46 15.16
N GLY A 100 2.00 -12.79 14.74
CA GLY A 100 2.39 -12.92 13.33
C GLY A 100 1.52 -13.90 12.56
N GLU A 101 1.21 -13.58 11.30
CA GLU A 101 0.39 -14.41 10.42
C GLU A 101 0.97 -14.49 9.00
N HIS A 102 0.68 -15.59 8.32
CA HIS A 102 0.74 -15.67 6.88
C HIS A 102 -0.69 -15.58 6.36
N HIS A 103 -1.08 -14.49 5.69
CA HIS A 103 -2.49 -14.20 5.43
C HIS A 103 -3.23 -15.36 4.73
N SER A 104 -2.60 -16.09 3.81
CA SER A 104 -3.20 -17.25 3.12
C SER A 104 -3.40 -18.48 4.00
N GLU A 105 -2.65 -18.62 5.09
CA GLU A 105 -2.85 -19.65 6.13
C GLU A 105 -4.03 -19.24 7.02
N SER A 106 -3.95 -18.06 7.63
CA SER A 106 -4.97 -17.55 8.55
C SER A 106 -6.33 -17.35 7.87
N ASN A 107 -6.38 -16.89 6.62
CA ASN A 107 -7.63 -16.81 5.84
C ASN A 107 -8.42 -18.14 5.78
N GLN A 108 -7.74 -19.30 5.82
CA GLN A 108 -8.37 -20.62 5.75
C GLN A 108 -8.82 -21.16 7.11
N ARG A 109 -8.25 -20.66 8.21
CA ARG A 109 -8.48 -21.17 9.58
C ARG A 109 -8.96 -20.10 10.57
N ARG A 110 -9.24 -18.87 10.14
CA ARG A 110 -9.52 -17.70 11.01
C ARG A 110 -10.63 -17.92 12.04
N GLY A 111 -11.63 -18.74 11.74
CA GLY A 111 -12.64 -19.14 12.74
C GLY A 111 -12.00 -19.82 13.97
N GLN A 112 -11.10 -20.78 13.75
CA GLN A 112 -10.37 -21.46 14.82
C GLN A 112 -9.41 -20.52 15.56
N GLU A 113 -8.80 -19.56 14.86
CA GLU A 113 -7.94 -18.55 15.49
C GLU A 113 -8.74 -17.58 16.38
N ILE A 114 -9.98 -17.26 15.99
CA ILE A 114 -10.94 -16.50 16.82
C ILE A 114 -11.37 -17.33 18.03
N ASP A 115 -11.74 -18.61 17.84
CA ASP A 115 -12.11 -19.52 18.93
C ASP A 115 -11.00 -19.63 19.98
N ILE A 116 -9.73 -19.70 19.54
CA ILE A 116 -8.54 -19.72 20.41
C ILE A 116 -8.35 -18.36 21.11
N ALA A 117 -8.52 -17.24 20.42
CA ALA A 117 -8.40 -15.91 21.02
C ALA A 117 -9.44 -15.69 22.14
N GLU A 118 -10.72 -16.06 21.91
CA GLU A 118 -11.76 -15.98 22.93
C GLU A 118 -11.47 -16.91 24.12
N ARG A 119 -10.98 -18.14 23.85
CA ARG A 119 -10.69 -19.16 24.86
C ARG A 119 -9.49 -18.82 25.76
N GLU A 120 -8.38 -18.39 25.17
CA GLU A 120 -7.11 -18.17 25.85
C GLU A 120 -6.95 -16.73 26.38
N VAL A 121 -7.31 -15.73 25.58
CA VAL A 121 -7.15 -14.30 25.93
C VAL A 121 -8.44 -13.67 26.44
N GLY A 122 -9.56 -14.00 25.80
CA GLY A 122 -10.77 -13.19 25.81
C GLY A 122 -10.58 -11.88 25.02
N GLY A 123 -11.59 -11.01 25.05
CA GLY A 123 -11.54 -9.73 24.33
C GLY A 123 -11.94 -9.86 22.86
N GLU A 124 -11.32 -9.08 21.97
CA GLU A 124 -11.64 -9.09 20.53
C GLU A 124 -10.56 -9.77 19.66
N TYR A 125 -10.83 -9.89 18.36
CA TYR A 125 -9.90 -10.38 17.35
C TYR A 125 -9.81 -9.38 16.19
N TRP A 126 -8.62 -8.91 15.86
CA TRP A 126 -8.38 -7.94 14.79
C TRP A 126 -7.40 -8.49 13.77
N THR A 127 -7.73 -8.36 12.49
CA THR A 127 -6.73 -8.43 11.41
C THR A 127 -6.00 -7.10 11.27
N GLU A 128 -4.85 -7.10 10.60
CA GLU A 128 -3.97 -5.96 10.35
C GLU A 128 -4.74 -4.65 10.03
N ASN A 129 -5.61 -4.70 9.02
CA ASN A 129 -6.45 -3.60 8.55
C ASN A 129 -7.64 -3.22 9.47
N ASN A 130 -7.92 -4.00 10.51
CA ASN A 130 -9.09 -3.86 11.39
C ASN A 130 -8.73 -3.41 12.82
N PHE A 131 -7.45 -3.34 13.19
CA PHE A 131 -7.04 -2.71 14.45
C PHE A 131 -7.16 -1.19 14.36
N ARG A 132 -7.56 -0.55 15.47
CA ARG A 132 -7.69 0.90 15.63
C ARG A 132 -7.00 1.29 16.93
N ILE A 133 -6.18 2.34 16.89
CA ILE A 133 -5.42 2.77 18.09
C ILE A 133 -6.22 3.65 19.04
N ARG A 134 -7.39 4.15 18.61
CA ARG A 134 -8.29 4.97 19.43
C ARG A 134 -9.60 4.24 19.66
N GLU A 135 -10.04 4.18 20.91
CA GLU A 135 -11.46 4.03 21.23
C GLU A 135 -12.09 5.43 21.27
N THR A 136 -13.24 5.63 20.62
CA THR A 136 -13.94 6.92 20.61
C THR A 136 -14.47 7.28 22.00
N LYS A 137 -13.82 8.26 22.64
CA LYS A 137 -14.40 9.06 23.72
C LYS A 137 -14.00 10.53 23.58
N SER A 138 -14.51 11.20 22.55
CA SER A 138 -14.79 12.63 22.72
C SER A 138 -15.86 12.76 23.82
N PRO A 139 -15.72 13.65 24.83
CA PRO A 139 -16.71 13.77 25.90
C PRO A 139 -18.10 14.17 25.37
N GLY A 140 -18.99 13.18 25.20
CA GLY A 140 -20.34 13.36 24.62
C GLY A 140 -20.71 12.34 23.55
N GLU A 141 -19.75 11.55 23.03
CA GLU A 141 -20.05 10.46 22.09
C GLU A 141 -20.65 9.26 22.82
N ASN A 142 -21.83 8.81 22.36
CA ASN A 142 -22.40 7.54 22.80
C ASN A 142 -21.55 6.38 22.27
N ALA A 143 -21.40 5.31 23.06
CA ALA A 143 -20.59 4.15 22.70
C ALA A 143 -21.19 3.34 21.53
N VAL A 144 -20.89 3.78 20.30
CA VAL A 144 -21.13 3.03 19.06
C VAL A 144 -19.95 2.09 18.85
N ARG A 145 -20.22 0.80 18.59
CA ARG A 145 -19.17 -0.16 18.21
C ARG A 145 -18.50 0.28 16.91
N ASP A 146 -17.18 0.15 16.86
CA ASP A 146 -16.35 0.34 15.67
C ASP A 146 -16.98 -0.32 14.43
N THR A 147 -17.13 0.46 13.36
CA THR A 147 -17.60 -0.04 12.07
C THR A 147 -16.48 0.03 11.04
N THR A 148 -16.59 -0.71 9.94
CA THR A 148 -15.60 -0.66 8.86
C THR A 148 -15.55 0.68 8.12
N GLY A 149 -16.48 1.61 8.41
CA GLY A 149 -16.48 2.99 7.93
C GLY A 149 -16.12 4.02 9.00
N ASP A 150 -15.64 3.59 10.16
CA ASP A 150 -15.21 4.49 11.24
C ASP A 150 -13.92 5.23 10.84
N PRO A 151 -13.85 6.57 10.98
CA PRO A 151 -12.72 7.36 10.51
C PRO A 151 -11.48 7.28 11.39
N ARG A 152 -11.49 6.59 12.54
CA ARG A 152 -10.32 6.53 13.45
C ARG A 152 -9.03 6.02 12.79
N ILE A 153 -7.91 6.45 13.37
CA ILE A 153 -6.55 6.06 12.97
C ILE A 153 -6.36 4.53 13.05
N LEU A 154 -5.77 3.95 12.00
CA LEU A 154 -5.48 2.53 11.92
C LEU A 154 -4.24 2.17 12.77
N GLY A 155 -4.16 0.94 13.29
CA GLY A 155 -2.87 0.41 13.79
C GLY A 155 -1.90 0.06 12.66
N ASP A 156 -2.44 -0.26 11.49
CA ASP A 156 -1.71 -0.40 10.24
C ASP A 156 -1.85 0.88 9.41
N ALA A 157 -0.89 1.79 9.61
CA ALA A 157 -0.83 3.14 9.05
C ALA A 157 -1.28 3.21 7.56
N LEU A 158 -2.45 3.82 7.32
CA LEU A 158 -3.09 3.81 6.00
C LEU A 158 -2.22 4.49 4.94
N TYR A 159 -1.53 5.56 5.32
CA TYR A 159 -0.61 6.28 4.46
C TYR A 159 0.57 5.41 3.99
N LEU A 160 1.14 4.56 4.83
CA LEU A 160 2.24 3.66 4.47
C LEU A 160 1.77 2.49 3.59
N ARG A 161 0.55 1.98 3.76
CA ARG A 161 -0.02 0.98 2.84
C ARG A 161 -0.15 1.51 1.40
N ILE A 162 -0.47 2.80 1.24
CA ILE A 162 -0.55 3.47 -0.08
C ILE A 162 0.83 3.53 -0.72
N VAL A 163 1.84 3.93 0.07
CA VAL A 163 3.26 3.99 -0.33
C VAL A 163 3.77 2.61 -0.78
N GLU A 164 3.60 1.58 0.06
CA GLU A 164 4.08 0.22 -0.24
C GLU A 164 3.39 -0.34 -1.50
N SER A 165 2.08 -0.09 -1.65
CA SER A 165 1.34 -0.49 -2.86
C SER A 165 1.90 0.16 -4.12
N ILE A 166 2.25 1.45 -4.07
CA ILE A 166 2.87 2.13 -5.22
C ILE A 166 4.26 1.55 -5.53
N GLN A 167 5.06 1.23 -4.50
CA GLN A 167 6.37 0.59 -4.68
C GLN A 167 6.26 -0.83 -5.27
N TYR A 168 5.26 -1.65 -4.89
CA TYR A 168 5.00 -2.94 -5.56
C TYR A 168 4.71 -2.74 -7.06
N VAL A 169 3.94 -1.72 -7.43
CA VAL A 169 3.68 -1.43 -8.85
C VAL A 169 4.96 -0.96 -9.55
N TYR A 170 5.78 -0.13 -8.91
CA TYR A 170 7.07 0.34 -9.45
C TYR A 170 8.06 -0.82 -9.67
N GLU A 171 8.23 -1.71 -8.69
CA GLU A 171 9.05 -2.93 -8.82
C GLU A 171 8.56 -3.82 -9.97
N ALA A 172 7.25 -4.11 -10.02
CA ALA A 172 6.67 -4.95 -11.08
C ALA A 172 6.74 -4.30 -12.48
N LYS A 173 6.55 -2.98 -12.58
CA LYS A 173 6.68 -2.17 -13.80
C LYS A 173 8.12 -2.21 -14.35
N ASN A 174 9.11 -2.02 -13.49
CA ASN A 174 10.52 -2.03 -13.90
C ASN A 174 10.99 -3.44 -14.29
N ASN A 175 10.53 -4.47 -13.60
CA ASN A 175 10.76 -5.87 -13.99
C ASN A 175 10.09 -6.19 -15.35
N PHE A 176 8.85 -5.74 -15.59
CA PHE A 176 8.17 -5.94 -16.87
C PHE A 176 8.94 -5.26 -18.01
N GLU A 177 9.38 -4.01 -17.81
CA GLU A 177 10.21 -3.30 -18.79
C GLU A 177 11.55 -4.02 -19.06
N LYS A 178 12.20 -4.54 -18.01
CA LYS A 178 13.48 -5.27 -18.12
C LYS A 178 13.33 -6.54 -18.94
N GLU A 179 12.38 -7.40 -18.60
CA GLU A 179 12.18 -8.66 -19.33
C GLU A 179 11.67 -8.42 -20.75
N TRP A 180 10.76 -7.46 -20.96
CA TRP A 180 10.33 -7.09 -22.31
C TRP A 180 11.51 -6.64 -23.18
N LYS A 181 12.44 -5.81 -22.66
CA LYS A 181 13.64 -5.35 -23.38
C LYS A 181 14.65 -6.49 -23.61
N HIS A 182 14.85 -7.37 -22.63
CA HIS A 182 15.71 -8.54 -22.76
C HIS A 182 15.22 -9.45 -23.89
N TRP A 183 13.94 -9.79 -23.88
CA TRP A 183 13.36 -10.71 -24.84
C TRP A 183 13.15 -10.09 -26.24
N THR A 184 12.80 -8.81 -26.37
CA THR A 184 12.69 -8.14 -27.69
C THR A 184 14.01 -7.76 -28.34
N THR A 185 15.15 -7.94 -27.66
CA THR A 185 16.48 -7.88 -28.31
C THR A 185 16.99 -9.26 -28.74
N GLN A 186 16.35 -10.35 -28.30
CA GLN A 186 16.53 -11.69 -28.87
C GLN A 186 15.57 -11.87 -30.05
N ASN A 187 16.02 -12.56 -31.11
CA ASN A 187 15.19 -12.84 -32.29
C ASN A 187 14.23 -14.00 -32.01
N LEU A 188 13.23 -13.73 -31.17
CA LEU A 188 12.24 -14.71 -30.68
C LEU A 188 11.64 -15.55 -31.81
N ASN A 189 11.71 -16.86 -31.63
CA ASN A 189 10.99 -17.81 -32.45
C ASN A 189 9.52 -17.90 -32.00
N LYS A 190 8.66 -18.51 -32.83
CA LYS A 190 7.20 -18.51 -32.58
C LYS A 190 6.76 -19.35 -31.37
N GLU A 191 7.60 -20.27 -30.91
CA GLU A 191 7.32 -21.19 -29.80
C GLU A 191 7.70 -20.56 -28.44
N GLU A 192 8.59 -19.57 -28.44
CA GLU A 192 8.98 -18.78 -27.25
C GLU A 192 7.96 -17.69 -26.89
N LEU A 193 7.22 -17.17 -27.89
CA LEU A 193 6.28 -16.05 -27.69
C LEU A 193 5.14 -16.35 -26.67
N PRO A 194 4.52 -17.55 -26.64
CA PRO A 194 3.58 -17.91 -25.57
C PRO A 194 4.22 -17.96 -24.18
N ILE A 195 5.50 -18.38 -24.10
CA ILE A 195 6.25 -18.47 -22.84
C ILE A 195 6.44 -17.07 -22.27
N LEU A 196 6.95 -16.12 -23.07
CA LEU A 196 7.10 -14.73 -22.64
C LEU A 196 5.77 -14.09 -22.20
N LYS A 197 4.67 -14.38 -22.93
CA LYS A 197 3.36 -13.87 -22.53
C LYS A 197 2.91 -14.47 -21.19
N GLY A 198 3.32 -15.69 -20.86
CA GLY A 198 3.16 -16.31 -19.54
C GLY A 198 4.00 -15.63 -18.46
N GLU A 199 5.31 -15.46 -18.68
CA GLU A 199 6.26 -14.85 -17.73
C GLU A 199 5.89 -13.42 -17.33
N LEU A 200 5.42 -12.61 -18.29
CA LEU A 200 5.04 -11.22 -18.05
C LEU A 200 3.65 -11.07 -17.42
N GLN A 201 2.80 -12.10 -17.46
CA GLN A 201 1.42 -12.01 -16.97
C GLN A 201 1.32 -11.81 -15.45
N PRO A 202 2.11 -12.49 -14.57
CA PRO A 202 2.17 -12.21 -13.14
C PRO A 202 2.52 -10.75 -12.82
N LEU A 203 3.49 -10.16 -13.52
CA LEU A 203 3.90 -8.77 -13.29
C LEU A 203 2.75 -7.79 -13.56
N LEU A 204 1.97 -8.01 -14.62
CA LEU A 204 0.75 -7.25 -14.88
C LEU A 204 -0.35 -7.49 -13.83
N VAL A 205 -0.44 -8.67 -13.22
CA VAL A 205 -1.38 -8.93 -12.11
C VAL A 205 -0.96 -8.17 -10.85
N ILE A 206 0.34 -8.08 -10.53
CA ILE A 206 0.86 -7.26 -9.43
C ILE A 206 0.54 -5.79 -9.68
N CYS A 207 0.90 -5.25 -10.86
CA CYS A 207 0.58 -3.88 -11.24
C CYS A 207 -0.92 -3.56 -11.10
N LYS A 208 -1.79 -4.48 -11.56
CA LYS A 208 -3.25 -4.36 -11.44
C LYS A 208 -3.69 -4.22 -9.98
N ASN A 209 -3.32 -5.21 -9.17
CA ASN A 209 -3.87 -5.36 -7.82
C ASN A 209 -3.44 -4.20 -6.93
N HIS A 210 -2.16 -3.81 -6.99
CA HIS A 210 -1.64 -2.73 -6.15
C HIS A 210 -1.99 -1.32 -6.66
N THR A 211 -2.22 -1.11 -7.97
CA THR A 211 -2.77 0.18 -8.47
C THR A 211 -4.20 0.38 -7.98
N LEU A 212 -5.03 -0.68 -8.01
CA LEU A 212 -6.41 -0.65 -7.50
C LEU A 212 -6.44 -0.45 -5.98
N GLU A 213 -5.60 -1.17 -5.22
CA GLU A 213 -5.51 -1.02 -3.77
C GLU A 213 -4.99 0.37 -3.38
N ALA A 214 -3.94 0.89 -4.02
CA ALA A 214 -3.44 2.24 -3.78
C ALA A 214 -4.53 3.31 -4.01
N ASN A 215 -5.30 3.23 -5.10
CA ASN A 215 -6.39 4.18 -5.36
C ASN A 215 -7.53 4.05 -4.33
N LYS A 216 -7.89 2.81 -3.95
CA LYS A 216 -8.89 2.53 -2.91
C LYS A 216 -8.47 3.08 -1.54
N LEU A 217 -7.22 2.85 -1.13
CA LEU A 217 -6.69 3.31 0.15
C LEU A 217 -6.51 4.84 0.17
N ALA A 218 -6.03 5.45 -0.93
CA ALA A 218 -5.95 6.91 -1.05
C ALA A 218 -7.33 7.58 -0.97
N LYS A 219 -8.36 6.98 -1.58
CA LYS A 219 -9.77 7.41 -1.41
C LYS A 219 -10.22 7.32 0.05
N ALA A 220 -9.90 6.23 0.75
CA ALA A 220 -10.26 6.06 2.16
C ALA A 220 -9.55 7.06 3.09
N TYR A 221 -8.27 7.33 2.83
CA TYR A 221 -7.44 8.27 3.61
C TYR A 221 -8.02 9.69 3.63
N MET A 222 -8.56 10.17 2.51
CA MET A 222 -9.22 11.48 2.42
C MET A 222 -10.44 11.66 3.34
N TYR A 223 -10.94 10.58 3.95
CA TYR A 223 -12.06 10.60 4.91
C TYR A 223 -11.67 10.08 6.31
N ASN A 224 -10.40 9.70 6.54
CA ASN A 224 -9.90 9.20 7.82
C ASN A 224 -9.37 10.34 8.72
N GLU A 225 -9.23 10.10 10.03
CA GLU A 225 -8.61 11.00 10.99
C GLU A 225 -7.11 11.19 10.74
N GLU A 226 -6.41 10.16 10.22
CA GLU A 226 -4.99 10.22 9.86
C GLU A 226 -4.66 11.47 9.03
N PHE A 227 -5.50 11.81 8.04
CA PHE A 227 -5.35 13.00 7.20
C PHE A 227 -5.26 14.32 8.01
N LYS A 228 -5.90 14.37 9.19
CA LYS A 228 -5.95 15.54 10.09
C LYS A 228 -4.88 15.51 11.18
N THR A 229 -4.31 14.34 11.49
CA THR A 229 -3.37 14.16 12.61
C THR A 229 -1.93 13.94 12.18
N LEU A 230 -1.69 13.52 10.93
CA LEU A 230 -0.36 13.38 10.37
C LEU A 230 0.23 14.74 9.95
N PRO A 231 1.56 14.85 9.85
CA PRO A 231 2.21 16.07 9.39
C PRO A 231 1.73 16.51 8.00
N GLU A 232 1.59 17.82 7.81
CA GLU A 232 1.10 18.45 6.57
C GLU A 232 1.80 17.90 5.30
N PHE A 233 3.13 17.72 5.35
CA PHE A 233 3.91 17.20 4.21
C PHE A 233 3.53 15.76 3.79
N VAL A 234 3.05 14.93 4.72
CA VAL A 234 2.59 13.56 4.43
C VAL A 234 1.23 13.62 3.75
N SER A 235 0.29 14.37 4.33
CA SER A 235 -1.05 14.57 3.74
C SER A 235 -0.96 15.24 2.36
N ASP A 236 -0.04 16.18 2.14
CA ASP A 236 0.20 16.78 0.82
C ASP A 236 0.63 15.75 -0.23
N GLN A 237 1.59 14.88 0.09
CA GLN A 237 2.06 13.83 -0.82
C GLN A 237 0.94 12.83 -1.12
N ILE A 238 0.17 12.40 -0.11
CA ILE A 238 -0.99 11.53 -0.32
C ILE A 238 -2.08 12.24 -1.17
N VAL A 239 -2.25 13.56 -1.02
CA VAL A 239 -3.14 14.39 -1.86
C VAL A 239 -2.66 14.48 -3.31
N GLN A 240 -1.35 14.54 -3.59
CA GLN A 240 -0.87 14.46 -4.98
C GLN A 240 -1.07 13.06 -5.57
N MET A 241 -0.77 12.01 -4.81
CA MET A 241 -0.97 10.63 -5.24
C MET A 241 -2.46 10.33 -5.52
N TYR A 242 -3.36 10.78 -4.66
CA TYR A 242 -4.82 10.67 -4.84
C TYR A 242 -5.33 11.35 -6.12
N LYS A 243 -4.75 12.47 -6.56
CA LYS A 243 -5.13 13.12 -7.83
C LYS A 243 -4.69 12.31 -9.06
N LEU A 244 -3.54 11.64 -8.98
CA LEU A 244 -2.92 10.95 -10.12
C LEU A 244 -3.34 9.48 -10.25
N LEU A 245 -3.66 8.81 -9.15
CA LEU A 245 -4.07 7.40 -9.11
C LEU A 245 -5.30 7.07 -9.99
N PRO A 246 -6.38 7.87 -10.07
CA PRO A 246 -7.55 7.55 -10.91
C PRO A 246 -7.27 7.48 -12.41
N GLU A 247 -6.46 8.39 -12.96
CA GLU A 247 -6.08 8.33 -14.38
C GLU A 247 -5.07 7.19 -14.63
N THR A 248 -4.21 6.92 -13.66
CA THR A 248 -3.23 5.82 -13.71
C THR A 248 -3.92 4.44 -13.73
N GLU A 249 -4.96 4.25 -12.90
CA GLU A 249 -5.84 3.08 -12.94
C GLU A 249 -6.52 2.94 -14.31
N LYS A 250 -7.10 4.03 -14.83
CA LYS A 250 -7.77 4.06 -16.13
C LYS A 250 -6.83 3.69 -17.30
N LEU A 251 -5.61 4.23 -17.31
CA LEU A 251 -4.56 3.86 -18.26
C LEU A 251 -4.21 2.36 -18.13
N PHE A 252 -4.07 1.86 -16.90
CA PHE A 252 -3.74 0.46 -16.66
C PHE A 252 -4.85 -0.51 -17.11
N LEU A 253 -6.13 -0.18 -16.90
CA LEU A 253 -7.25 -0.99 -17.38
C LEU A 253 -7.27 -1.08 -18.92
N ILE A 254 -6.94 0.02 -19.63
CA ILE A 254 -6.78 0.01 -21.09
C ILE A 254 -5.62 -0.92 -21.51
N LEU A 255 -4.51 -0.93 -20.77
CA LEU A 255 -3.38 -1.84 -21.01
C LEU A 255 -3.76 -3.31 -20.78
N VAL A 256 -4.56 -3.63 -19.76
CA VAL A 256 -5.03 -5.00 -19.49
C VAL A 256 -5.95 -5.52 -20.60
N GLU A 257 -6.92 -4.73 -21.06
CA GLU A 257 -7.79 -5.17 -22.16
C GLU A 257 -7.02 -5.26 -23.49
N THR A 258 -6.03 -4.39 -23.71
CA THR A 258 -5.09 -4.49 -24.84
C THR A 258 -4.29 -5.79 -24.77
N TRP A 259 -3.71 -6.11 -23.61
CA TRP A 259 -2.91 -7.31 -23.37
C TRP A 259 -3.71 -8.61 -23.60
N LYS A 260 -4.97 -8.66 -23.15
CA LYS A 260 -5.87 -9.78 -23.42
C LYS A 260 -6.19 -9.92 -24.91
N SER A 261 -6.51 -8.82 -25.58
CA SER A 261 -7.10 -8.81 -26.93
C SER A 261 -6.14 -9.14 -28.07
N TYR A 262 -4.83 -9.20 -27.81
CA TYR A 262 -3.81 -9.33 -28.85
C TYR A 262 -2.79 -10.43 -28.55
N THR A 263 -2.26 -11.07 -29.62
CA THR A 263 -1.08 -11.94 -29.51
C THR A 263 0.17 -11.12 -29.20
N LEU A 264 1.26 -11.77 -28.80
CA LEU A 264 2.49 -11.05 -28.45
C LEU A 264 3.11 -10.33 -29.66
N GLU A 265 3.06 -10.93 -30.85
CA GLU A 265 3.46 -10.27 -32.12
C GLU A 265 2.63 -9.01 -32.37
N GLN A 266 1.31 -9.09 -32.15
CA GLN A 266 0.42 -7.96 -32.32
C GLN A 266 0.68 -6.86 -31.28
N LEU A 267 1.04 -7.21 -30.04
CA LEU A 267 1.43 -6.26 -28.99
C LEU A 267 2.75 -5.56 -29.34
N ILE A 268 3.75 -6.30 -29.84
CA ILE A 268 5.02 -5.75 -30.33
C ILE A 268 4.76 -4.79 -31.51
N LEU A 269 4.03 -5.23 -32.54
CA LEU A 269 3.71 -4.43 -33.73
C LEU A 269 2.88 -3.17 -33.40
N LYS A 270 1.97 -3.25 -32.42
CA LYS A 270 1.17 -2.12 -31.92
C LYS A 270 1.94 -1.20 -30.96
N LYS A 271 3.23 -1.46 -30.72
CA LYS A 271 4.07 -0.72 -29.76
C LYS A 271 3.46 -0.68 -28.36
N PHE A 272 2.99 -1.83 -27.84
CA PHE A 272 2.41 -1.94 -26.49
C PHE A 272 3.30 -1.30 -25.42
N LEU A 273 4.63 -1.48 -25.52
CA LEU A 273 5.59 -0.84 -24.62
C LEU A 273 5.47 0.70 -24.61
N SER A 274 5.18 1.35 -25.74
CA SER A 274 4.97 2.81 -25.76
C SER A 274 3.74 3.23 -24.95
N SER A 275 2.65 2.45 -24.97
CA SER A 275 1.49 2.69 -24.09
C SER A 275 1.79 2.32 -22.63
N PHE A 276 2.54 1.25 -22.40
CA PHE A 276 2.98 0.83 -21.07
C PHE A 276 3.88 1.88 -20.41
N ASN A 277 4.76 2.54 -21.17
CA ASN A 277 5.62 3.62 -20.69
C ASN A 277 4.82 4.87 -20.26
N VAL A 278 3.63 5.13 -20.81
CA VAL A 278 2.77 6.25 -20.34
C VAL A 278 2.22 5.96 -18.95
N PHE A 279 1.75 4.73 -18.71
CA PHE A 279 1.43 4.26 -17.36
C PHE A 279 2.67 4.27 -16.46
N GLY A 280 3.81 3.81 -16.98
CA GLY A 280 5.11 3.79 -16.31
C GLY A 280 5.52 5.16 -15.78
N SER A 281 5.43 6.21 -16.59
CA SER A 281 5.74 7.58 -16.17
C SER A 281 4.84 8.07 -15.02
N ASN A 282 3.57 7.69 -14.98
CA ASN A 282 2.70 8.00 -13.84
C ASN A 282 3.14 7.25 -12.57
N ILE A 283 3.51 5.97 -12.70
CA ILE A 283 4.03 5.17 -11.59
C ILE A 283 5.38 5.73 -11.09
N ASP A 284 6.25 6.19 -11.98
CA ASP A 284 7.53 6.80 -11.63
C ASP A 284 7.32 8.12 -10.83
N ILE A 285 6.31 8.92 -11.18
CA ILE A 285 5.90 10.12 -10.41
C ILE A 285 5.28 9.74 -9.05
N LEU A 286 4.36 8.76 -9.03
CA LEU A 286 3.77 8.25 -7.80
C LEU A 286 4.84 7.72 -6.84
N ASN A 287 5.86 7.03 -7.36
CA ASN A 287 6.95 6.48 -6.56
C ASN A 287 7.86 7.56 -5.96
N ILE A 288 8.00 8.73 -6.58
CA ILE A 288 8.70 9.88 -5.98
C ILE A 288 7.96 10.38 -4.73
N TYR A 289 6.63 10.53 -4.80
CA TYR A 289 5.82 10.91 -3.62
C TYR A 289 5.82 9.81 -2.55
N ALA A 290 5.76 8.55 -2.97
CA ALA A 290 5.83 7.40 -2.07
C ALA A 290 7.17 7.37 -1.29
N ALA A 291 8.29 7.54 -1.98
CA ALA A 291 9.63 7.49 -1.37
C ALA A 291 9.92 8.65 -0.40
N GLN A 292 9.25 9.79 -0.56
CA GLN A 292 9.31 10.91 0.40
C GLN A 292 8.60 10.62 1.73
N ILE A 293 7.78 9.57 1.79
CA ILE A 293 7.02 9.18 2.99
C ILE A 293 7.64 7.93 3.63
N GLY A 294 7.82 6.85 2.86
CA GLY A 294 8.23 5.54 3.39
C GLY A 294 9.68 5.13 3.12
N GLY A 295 10.51 6.00 2.55
CA GLY A 295 11.91 5.68 2.22
C GLY A 295 12.10 5.14 0.80
N ALA A 296 13.36 4.87 0.44
CA ALA A 296 13.79 4.69 -0.95
C ALA A 296 13.30 3.37 -1.60
N SER A 297 12.95 2.38 -0.79
CA SER A 297 12.54 1.04 -1.22
C SER A 297 11.33 0.52 -0.44
N ARG A 298 10.71 -0.52 -0.99
CA ARG A 298 9.62 -1.27 -0.33
C ARG A 298 10.04 -1.88 1.01
N THR A 299 11.31 -2.26 1.15
CA THR A 299 11.88 -2.76 2.42
C THR A 299 11.89 -1.68 3.50
N ASP A 300 12.27 -0.44 3.15
CA ASP A 300 12.28 0.69 4.09
C ASP A 300 10.85 1.02 4.55
N THR A 301 9.89 0.99 3.62
CA THR A 301 8.48 1.23 3.93
C THR A 301 7.87 0.10 4.75
N SER A 302 8.23 -1.16 4.47
CA SER A 302 7.80 -2.32 5.25
C SER A 302 8.28 -2.22 6.71
N LYS A 303 9.56 -1.88 6.92
CA LYS A 303 10.11 -1.61 8.26
C LYS A 303 9.44 -0.42 8.96
N LEU A 304 9.13 0.65 8.24
CA LEU A 304 8.40 1.79 8.83
C LEU A 304 6.95 1.41 9.20
N ARG A 305 6.29 0.52 8.45
CA ARG A 305 5.01 -0.09 8.86
C ARG A 305 5.17 -0.92 10.12
N SER A 306 6.22 -1.75 10.22
CA SER A 306 6.54 -2.55 11.40
C SER A 306 6.71 -1.67 12.66
N TYR A 307 7.42 -0.54 12.53
CA TYR A 307 7.60 0.45 13.60
C TYR A 307 6.28 1.16 13.99
N GLU A 308 5.48 1.59 13.03
CA GLU A 308 4.16 2.19 13.34
C GLU A 308 3.19 1.17 13.97
N MET A 309 3.26 -0.12 13.60
CA MET A 309 2.48 -1.18 14.25
C MET A 309 2.93 -1.45 15.70
N ASP A 310 4.23 -1.37 15.99
CA ASP A 310 4.77 -1.47 17.34
C ASP A 310 4.31 -0.30 18.22
N ASN A 311 4.41 0.94 17.69
CA ASN A 311 3.85 2.14 18.35
C ASN A 311 2.34 2.02 18.57
N ALA A 312 1.60 1.49 17.59
CA ALA A 312 0.17 1.25 17.70
C ALA A 312 -0.19 0.21 18.78
N ALA A 313 0.61 -0.85 18.89
CA ALA A 313 0.43 -1.89 19.90
C ALA A 313 0.78 -1.40 21.31
N ASP A 314 1.86 -0.65 21.48
CA ASP A 314 2.24 -0.11 22.79
C ASP A 314 1.33 1.05 23.22
N PHE A 315 0.83 1.88 22.29
CA PHE A 315 -0.21 2.88 22.61
C PHE A 315 -1.53 2.22 23.03
N ALA A 316 -1.89 1.09 22.42
CA ALA A 316 -3.14 0.38 22.65
C ALA A 316 -3.01 -0.84 23.59
N HIS A 317 -1.99 -0.90 24.45
CA HIS A 317 -1.68 -2.07 25.28
C HIS A 317 -2.81 -2.50 26.24
N ASP A 318 -3.63 -1.54 26.69
CA ASP A 318 -4.82 -1.77 27.53
C ASP A 318 -5.94 -2.56 26.80
N ARG A 319 -5.89 -2.69 25.45
CA ARG A 319 -6.91 -3.42 24.68
C ARG A 319 -6.68 -4.93 24.85
N ILE A 320 -7.72 -5.66 25.25
CA ILE A 320 -7.65 -7.11 25.46
C ILE A 320 -8.05 -7.83 24.17
N GLY A 321 -7.20 -8.72 23.66
CA GLY A 321 -7.50 -9.53 22.47
C GLY A 321 -6.27 -9.96 21.68
N VAL A 322 -6.51 -10.43 20.45
CA VAL A 322 -5.47 -10.85 19.49
C VAL A 322 -5.48 -9.94 18.27
N TRP A 323 -4.37 -9.26 18.00
CA TRP A 323 -4.12 -8.53 16.75
C TRP A 323 -3.19 -9.35 15.85
N LYS A 324 -3.67 -9.72 14.66
CA LYS A 324 -2.89 -10.39 13.62
C LYS A 324 -2.22 -9.37 12.70
N ILE A 325 -0.91 -9.48 12.54
CA ILE A 325 -0.09 -8.72 11.58
C ILE A 325 0.76 -9.69 10.75
N GLY A 326 1.23 -9.27 9.58
CA GLY A 326 2.13 -10.07 8.74
C GLY A 326 3.37 -10.58 9.50
N PHE A 327 3.80 -11.81 9.22
CA PHE A 327 4.95 -12.47 9.85
C PHE A 327 6.22 -11.59 9.86
N ASP A 328 6.54 -10.94 8.73
CA ASP A 328 7.74 -10.11 8.61
C ASP A 328 7.71 -8.88 9.53
N HIS A 329 6.52 -8.33 9.83
CA HIS A 329 6.39 -7.24 10.79
C HIS A 329 6.79 -7.67 12.21
N VAL A 330 6.41 -8.88 12.66
CA VAL A 330 6.88 -9.42 13.95
C VAL A 330 8.39 -9.61 13.96
N LYS A 331 8.97 -10.02 12.83
CA LYS A 331 10.41 -10.20 12.69
C LYS A 331 11.14 -8.85 12.80
N ASP A 332 10.73 -7.84 12.05
CA ASP A 332 11.29 -6.49 12.12
C ASP A 332 11.22 -5.92 13.54
N ILE A 333 10.07 -6.00 14.20
CA ILE A 333 9.90 -5.51 15.57
C ILE A 333 10.83 -6.28 16.53
N LYS A 334 10.94 -7.61 16.41
CA LYS A 334 11.90 -8.40 17.23
C LYS A 334 13.37 -8.10 16.90
N GLU A 335 13.70 -7.64 15.68
CA GLU A 335 15.07 -7.21 15.32
C GLU A 335 15.41 -5.83 15.91
N ASP A 336 14.50 -4.85 15.84
CA ASP A 336 14.70 -3.50 16.38
C ASP A 336 14.58 -3.45 17.91
N MET A 337 13.83 -4.37 18.53
CA MET A 337 13.71 -4.54 19.99
C MET A 337 14.99 -4.95 20.75
N GLN A 338 16.15 -5.06 20.08
CA GLN A 338 17.43 -5.43 20.71
C GLN A 338 17.99 -4.35 21.69
N HIS A 339 17.21 -3.34 22.05
CA HIS A 339 17.57 -2.22 22.92
C HIS A 339 16.75 -2.15 24.22
N ASN A 340 16.51 -3.31 24.85
CA ASN A 340 16.03 -3.48 26.23
C ASN A 340 14.61 -3.00 26.60
N ASP A 341 13.81 -2.48 25.66
CA ASP A 341 12.46 -2.01 25.98
C ASP A 341 11.48 -3.13 26.35
N THR A 342 10.96 -3.08 27.57
CA THR A 342 9.86 -3.94 28.02
C THR A 342 8.53 -3.45 27.41
N LYS A 343 8.04 -4.15 26.39
CA LYS A 343 6.74 -3.86 25.77
C LYS A 343 5.59 -4.10 26.73
N ASN A 344 4.55 -3.27 26.62
CA ASN A 344 3.33 -3.40 27.42
C ASN A 344 2.36 -4.47 26.85
N TYR A 345 2.60 -4.92 25.62
CA TYR A 345 1.86 -5.97 24.92
C TYR A 345 2.70 -7.25 24.70
N ILE A 346 2.07 -8.34 24.26
CA ILE A 346 2.73 -9.63 23.98
C ILE A 346 2.98 -9.80 22.48
N LEU A 347 4.23 -10.09 22.07
CA LEU A 347 4.64 -10.21 20.67
C LEU A 347 5.05 -11.64 20.30
N ILE A 348 4.21 -12.33 19.53
CA ILE A 348 4.35 -13.75 19.18
C ILE A 348 4.55 -13.89 17.66
N ASN A 349 5.54 -14.67 17.21
CA ASN A 349 5.67 -15.00 15.78
C ASN A 349 4.74 -16.17 15.38
N ARG A 350 4.63 -16.41 14.08
CA ARG A 350 3.73 -17.44 13.53
C ARG A 350 4.10 -18.84 14.04
N GLU A 351 5.38 -19.13 14.19
CA GLU A 351 5.92 -20.45 14.52
C GLU A 351 5.76 -20.77 16.02
N GLU A 352 5.97 -19.78 16.90
CA GLU A 352 5.62 -19.84 18.33
C GLU A 352 4.13 -20.13 18.51
N PHE A 353 3.26 -19.38 17.84
CA PHE A 353 1.80 -19.53 17.90
C PHE A 353 1.33 -20.89 17.34
N ASN A 354 1.84 -21.30 16.17
CA ASN A 354 1.49 -22.57 15.54
C ASN A 354 1.98 -23.78 16.36
N HIS A 355 3.09 -23.65 17.10
CA HIS A 355 3.59 -24.71 17.97
C HIS A 355 2.74 -24.89 19.24
N GLU A 356 2.29 -23.81 19.88
CA GLU A 356 1.42 -23.89 21.06
C GLU A 356 0.05 -24.48 20.68
N TYR A 357 -0.57 -23.96 19.61
CA TYR A 357 -1.95 -24.30 19.21
C TYR A 357 -2.00 -25.35 18.09
N LYS A 358 -1.58 -26.58 18.41
CA LYS A 358 -1.48 -27.71 17.46
C LYS A 358 -2.82 -28.18 16.89
N GLU A 359 -3.96 -27.76 17.45
CA GLU A 359 -5.26 -27.97 16.83
C GLU A 359 -5.45 -27.18 15.51
N LEU A 360 -4.64 -26.14 15.28
CA LEU A 360 -4.64 -25.39 14.03
C LEU A 360 -3.90 -26.17 12.92
N PRO A 361 -4.50 -26.31 11.73
CA PRO A 361 -3.76 -26.74 10.56
C PRO A 361 -2.78 -25.64 10.12
N ILE A 362 -1.69 -26.04 9.48
CA ILE A 362 -0.63 -25.18 8.97
C ILE A 362 -0.49 -25.33 7.46
N LEU A 363 -0.05 -24.27 6.78
CA LEU A 363 0.16 -24.26 5.34
C LEU A 363 1.54 -24.87 5.01
N VAL A 364 1.53 -25.96 4.25
CA VAL A 364 2.72 -26.67 3.75
C VAL A 364 2.50 -26.94 2.27
N GLU A 365 3.38 -26.44 1.40
CA GLU A 365 3.29 -26.61 -0.07
C GLU A 365 1.88 -26.26 -0.61
N ASP A 366 1.38 -25.09 -0.20
CA ASP A 366 0.04 -24.55 -0.47
C ASP A 366 -1.16 -25.39 0.02
N GLN A 367 -0.92 -26.45 0.80
CA GLN A 367 -1.96 -27.30 1.40
C GLN A 367 -2.05 -27.13 2.92
N MET A 368 -3.28 -27.12 3.46
CA MET A 368 -3.52 -27.04 4.90
C MET A 368 -3.41 -28.44 5.54
N VAL A 369 -2.33 -28.66 6.28
CA VAL A 369 -1.99 -29.95 6.92
C VAL A 369 -2.26 -29.88 8.43
N LYS A 370 -2.92 -30.90 8.98
CA LYS A 370 -3.07 -31.04 10.44
C LYS A 370 -1.73 -31.38 11.09
N GLN A 371 -1.38 -30.69 12.16
CA GLN A 371 -0.21 -31.00 12.97
C GLN A 371 -0.38 -32.35 13.70
N LYS A 372 0.73 -32.90 14.21
CA LYS A 372 0.82 -34.22 14.87
C LYS A 372 1.45 -34.10 16.26
#